data_AF-A0A6I3KDE1-F1
#
_entry.id   AF-A0A6I3KDE1-F1
#
_cell.length_a   1.000
_cell.length_b   1.000
_cell.length_c   1.000
_cell.angle_alpha   90.00
_cell.angle_beta   90.00
_cell.angle_gamma   90.00
#
_symmetry.space_group_name_H-M   'P 1'
#
loop_
_entity.id
_entity.type
_entity.pdbx_description
1 polymer ?
#
loop_
_entity_poly.entity_id
_entity_poly.type
_entity_poly.pdbx_seq_one_letter_code
_entity_poly.pdbx_strand_id
1 'polypeptide(L)'
;MGFYLPEDLGIESDLGREILEWTEEFQQNFLEIPDSFRQRPRWKGQFDRFRWYDAGWRITHQLREQFPSVQIVPQFAQFVFSVNERRENAGKKPLCLPGEQLTGFVCIRDVRNGD
;
A
#
# COMPACT_ATOMS: atom_id res chain seq x y z
N MET A 1 -3.32 4.97 -21.25
CA MET A 1 -3.65 4.10 -20.11
C MET A 1 -5.16 4.12 -20.01
N GLY A 2 -5.83 2.99 -20.22
CA GLY A 2 -7.29 2.90 -20.04
C GLY A 2 -7.61 2.87 -18.55
N PHE A 3 -8.63 3.61 -18.13
CA PHE A 3 -9.24 3.40 -16.83
C PHE A 3 -10.28 2.29 -17.00
N TYR A 4 -10.23 1.29 -16.13
CA TYR A 4 -11.16 0.17 -16.13
C TYR A 4 -11.99 0.22 -14.86
N LEU A 5 -13.30 0.09 -15.01
CA LEU A 5 -14.21 -0.14 -13.91
C LEU A 5 -14.13 -1.61 -13.47
N PRO A 6 -14.53 -1.94 -12.23
CA PRO A 6 -14.61 -3.33 -11.79
C PRO A 6 -15.43 -4.21 -12.76
N GLU A 7 -16.52 -3.67 -13.31
CA GLU A 7 -17.36 -4.35 -14.29
C GLU A 7 -16.61 -4.71 -15.58
N ASP A 8 -15.71 -3.84 -16.07
CA ASP A 8 -14.89 -4.12 -17.25
C ASP A 8 -13.93 -5.30 -17.04
N LEU A 9 -13.67 -5.65 -15.77
CA LEU A 9 -12.83 -6.77 -15.35
C LEU A 9 -13.64 -8.00 -14.96
N GLY A 10 -14.97 -8.00 -15.17
CA GLY A 10 -15.87 -9.07 -14.75
C GLY A 10 -16.05 -9.15 -13.22
N ILE A 11 -15.74 -8.06 -12.50
CA ILE A 11 -15.99 -7.92 -11.06
C ILE A 11 -17.40 -7.33 -10.89
N GLU A 12 -18.39 -8.12 -11.27
CA GLU A 12 -19.79 -7.80 -11.04
C GLU A 12 -20.17 -8.26 -9.62
N SER A 13 -21.01 -7.47 -8.91
CA SER A 13 -21.58 -7.68 -7.55
C SER A 13 -21.25 -6.56 -6.55
N ASP A 14 -21.60 -6.78 -5.28
CA ASP A 14 -21.26 -5.94 -4.14
C ASP A 14 -19.75 -5.66 -4.00
N LEU A 15 -18.88 -6.57 -4.46
CA LEU A 15 -17.43 -6.36 -4.47
C LEU A 15 -17.00 -5.21 -5.39
N GLY A 16 -17.64 -5.08 -6.56
CA GLY A 16 -17.37 -3.97 -7.47
C GLY A 16 -17.70 -2.62 -6.82
N ARG A 17 -18.85 -2.53 -6.14
CA ARG A 17 -19.26 -1.34 -5.39
C ARG A 17 -18.29 -1.04 -4.26
N GLU A 18 -17.89 -2.06 -3.51
CA GLU A 18 -16.94 -1.92 -2.41
C GLU A 18 -15.57 -1.39 -2.88
N ILE A 19 -15.08 -1.87 -4.02
CA ILE A 19 -13.83 -1.37 -4.63
C ILE A 19 -13.96 0.11 -4.99
N LEU A 20 -15.11 0.51 -5.54
CA LEU A 20 -15.36 1.91 -5.89
C LEU A 20 -15.42 2.80 -4.65
N GLU A 21 -16.15 2.39 -3.61
CA GLU A 21 -16.22 3.12 -2.32
C GLU A 21 -14.84 3.21 -1.67
N TRP A 22 -14.08 2.11 -1.62
CA TRP A 22 -12.72 2.09 -1.08
C TRP A 22 -11.75 2.99 -1.87
N THR A 23 -11.92 3.08 -3.18
CA THR A 23 -11.14 3.97 -4.05
C THR A 23 -11.54 5.44 -3.86
N GLU A 24 -12.83 5.71 -3.70
CA GLU A 24 -13.34 7.06 -3.42
C GLU A 24 -12.84 7.56 -2.06
N GLU A 25 -12.87 6.73 -1.02
CA GLU A 25 -12.31 7.07 0.29
C GLU A 25 -10.85 7.49 0.21
N PHE A 26 -10.04 6.78 -0.60
CA PHE A 26 -8.65 7.15 -0.86
C PHE A 26 -8.57 8.53 -1.53
N GLN A 27 -9.30 8.74 -2.64
CA GLN A 27 -9.26 9.99 -3.39
C GLN A 27 -9.67 11.20 -2.54
N GLN A 28 -10.65 11.03 -1.66
CA GLN A 28 -11.15 12.12 -0.82
C GLN A 28 -10.26 12.42 0.39
N ASN A 29 -9.51 11.44 0.90
CA ASN A 29 -8.87 11.55 2.22
C ASN A 29 -7.34 11.46 2.22
N PHE A 30 -6.74 10.87 1.18
CA PHE A 30 -5.30 10.82 1.05
C PHE A 30 -4.71 12.20 0.72
N LEU A 31 -3.60 12.56 1.35
CA LEU A 31 -2.95 13.86 1.14
C LEU A 31 -1.64 13.72 0.37
N GLU A 32 -0.65 13.04 0.95
CA GLU A 32 0.67 12.92 0.33
C GLU A 32 1.50 11.76 0.91
N ILE A 33 2.47 11.31 0.11
CA ILE A 33 3.57 10.46 0.56
C ILE A 33 4.75 11.39 0.87
N PRO A 34 5.26 11.44 2.11
CA PRO A 34 6.41 12.25 2.45
C PRO A 34 7.68 11.70 1.80
N ASP A 35 8.62 12.58 1.47
CA ASP A 35 9.97 12.21 1.03
C ASP A 35 10.83 11.78 2.24
N SER A 36 10.49 10.63 2.82
CA SER A 36 11.15 10.10 4.01
C SER A 36 10.95 8.59 4.12
N PHE A 37 11.98 7.88 4.60
CA PHE A 37 11.86 6.45 4.89
C PHE A 37 11.08 6.13 6.18
N ARG A 38 10.99 7.09 7.10
CA ARG A 38 10.44 6.89 8.46
C ARG A 38 9.06 7.50 8.64
N GLN A 39 8.73 8.55 7.89
CA GLN A 39 7.43 9.18 8.02
C GLN A 39 6.37 8.35 7.31
N ARG A 40 5.22 8.17 7.97
CA ARG A 40 4.04 7.56 7.37
C ARG A 40 3.38 8.55 6.39
N PRO A 41 2.71 8.05 5.34
CA PRO A 41 1.86 8.87 4.48
C PRO A 41 0.79 9.63 5.26
N ARG A 42 0.44 10.80 4.73
CA ARG A 42 -0.51 11.71 5.37
C ARG A 42 -1.91 11.52 4.80
N TRP A 43 -2.86 11.52 5.72
CA TRP A 43 -4.29 11.46 5.47
C TRP A 43 -4.96 12.64 6.18
N LYS A 44 -6.18 12.99 5.79
CA LYS A 44 -7.00 13.94 6.55
C LYS A 44 -7.11 13.48 8.01
N GLY A 45 -7.01 14.43 8.95
CA GLY A 45 -6.74 14.13 10.37
C GLY A 45 -7.78 13.25 11.09
N GLN A 46 -9.01 13.17 10.59
CA GLN A 46 -10.08 12.33 11.16
C GLN A 46 -10.28 11.01 10.41
N PHE A 47 -9.58 10.80 9.30
CA PHE A 47 -9.75 9.60 8.49
C PHE A 47 -8.96 8.43 9.09
N ASP A 48 -9.65 7.31 9.30
CA ASP A 48 -9.05 6.08 9.77
C ASP A 48 -8.38 5.31 8.62
N ARG A 49 -7.11 5.62 8.39
CA ARG A 49 -6.27 4.93 7.40
C ARG A 49 -6.10 3.44 7.67
N PHE A 50 -6.19 2.98 8.93
CA PHE A 50 -6.02 1.56 9.25
C PHE A 50 -7.28 0.78 8.92
N ARG A 51 -8.46 1.34 9.20
CA ARG A 51 -9.72 0.79 8.70
C ARG A 51 -9.74 0.69 7.17
N TRP A 52 -9.24 1.70 6.46
CA TRP A 52 -9.11 1.66 5.01
C TRP A 52 -8.13 0.57 4.53
N TYR A 53 -7.01 0.40 5.25
CA TYR A 53 -6.03 -0.65 4.97
C TYR A 53 -6.61 -2.06 5.15
N ASP A 54 -7.34 -2.28 6.24
CA ASP A 54 -7.99 -3.57 6.53
C ASP A 54 -9.08 -3.89 5.50
N ALA A 55 -9.84 -2.88 5.07
CA ALA A 55 -10.79 -3.01 3.96
C ALA A 55 -10.08 -3.43 2.66
N GLY A 56 -8.93 -2.83 2.33
CA GLY A 56 -8.13 -3.21 1.17
C GLY A 56 -7.67 -4.68 1.21
N TRP A 57 -7.34 -5.21 2.39
CA TRP A 57 -7.03 -6.63 2.54
C TRP A 57 -8.25 -7.52 2.37
N ARG A 58 -9.40 -7.14 2.93
CA ARG A 58 -10.66 -7.87 2.75
C ARG A 58 -11.03 -7.97 1.26
N ILE A 59 -10.98 -6.86 0.53
CA ILE A 59 -11.16 -6.81 -0.93
C ILE A 59 -10.16 -7.74 -1.63
N THR A 60 -8.88 -7.67 -1.26
CA THR A 60 -7.82 -8.51 -1.85
C THR A 60 -8.10 -10.00 -1.66
N HIS A 61 -8.58 -10.40 -0.47
CA HIS A 61 -8.95 -11.78 -0.20
C HIS A 61 -10.12 -12.23 -1.08
N GLN A 62 -11.17 -11.43 -1.18
CA GLN A 62 -12.33 -11.74 -2.03
C GLN A 62 -11.95 -11.83 -3.52
N LEU A 63 -11.08 -10.93 -4.01
CA LEU A 63 -10.57 -11.00 -5.39
C LEU A 63 -9.78 -12.29 -5.66
N ARG A 64 -9.01 -12.78 -4.69
CA ARG A 64 -8.26 -14.05 -4.83
C ARG A 64 -9.19 -15.26 -4.88
N GLU A 65 -10.29 -15.21 -4.14
CA GLU A 65 -11.31 -16.25 -4.18
C GLU A 65 -12.07 -16.26 -5.51
N GLN A 66 -12.40 -15.08 -6.04
CA GLN A 66 -13.11 -14.94 -7.31
C GLN A 66 -12.23 -15.29 -8.53
N PHE A 67 -10.94 -14.96 -8.47
CA PHE A 67 -10.00 -15.18 -9.58
C PHE A 67 -8.82 -16.06 -9.15
N PRO A 68 -9.04 -17.37 -8.89
CA PRO A 68 -8.00 -18.27 -8.37
C PRO A 68 -6.84 -18.50 -9.36
N SER A 69 -7.06 -18.28 -10.66
CA SER A 69 -6.04 -18.37 -11.71
C SER A 69 -5.26 -17.07 -11.91
N VAL A 70 -5.64 -15.98 -11.23
CA VAL A 70 -5.02 -14.66 -11.39
C VAL A 70 -4.20 -14.32 -10.15
N GLN A 71 -3.00 -13.80 -10.35
CA GLN A 71 -2.18 -13.32 -9.25
C GLN A 71 -2.63 -11.92 -8.80
N ILE A 72 -3.30 -11.84 -7.65
CA ILE A 72 -3.69 -10.56 -7.04
C ILE A 72 -2.58 -10.04 -6.11
N VAL A 73 -1.96 -8.93 -6.51
CA VAL A 73 -0.83 -8.30 -5.81
C VAL A 73 -1.27 -6.96 -5.19
N PRO A 74 -1.49 -6.89 -3.86
CA PRO A 74 -1.85 -5.65 -3.20
C PRO A 74 -0.66 -4.68 -3.13
N GLN A 75 -0.89 -3.42 -3.50
CA GLN A 75 0.12 -2.35 -3.44
C GLN A 75 -0.26 -1.17 -2.54
N PHE A 76 -1.36 -1.28 -1.79
CA PHE A 76 -1.89 -0.16 -1.01
C PHE A 76 -1.19 0.07 0.35
N ALA A 77 -0.38 -0.89 0.83
CA ALA A 77 0.35 -0.75 2.10
C ALA A 77 1.27 0.49 2.14
N GLN A 78 1.77 0.91 0.98
CA GLN A 78 2.61 2.11 0.84
C GLN A 78 1.89 3.43 1.15
N PHE A 79 0.54 3.42 1.20
CA PHE A 79 -0.26 4.58 1.56
C PHE A 79 -0.57 4.64 3.06
N VAL A 80 -0.19 3.65 3.86
CA VAL A 80 -0.47 3.60 5.31
C VAL A 80 0.81 3.58 6.14
N PHE A 81 1.79 2.80 5.69
CA PHE A 81 3.04 2.56 6.41
C PHE A 81 4.20 3.30 5.74
N SER A 82 5.15 3.74 6.57
CA SER A 82 6.43 4.25 6.09
C SER A 82 7.21 3.17 5.34
N VAL A 83 8.27 3.57 4.62
CA VAL A 83 9.14 2.62 3.93
C VAL A 83 9.77 1.65 4.92
N ASN A 84 10.23 2.13 6.07
CA ASN A 84 10.90 1.31 7.07
C ASN A 84 9.94 0.33 7.74
N GLU A 85 8.73 0.75 8.10
CA GLU A 85 7.74 -0.18 8.65
C GLU A 85 7.40 -1.31 7.67
N ARG A 86 7.28 -1.00 6.37
CA ARG A 86 7.04 -2.04 5.35
C ARG A 86 8.22 -3.00 5.22
N ARG A 87 9.45 -2.51 5.39
CA ARG A 87 10.65 -3.36 5.35
C ARG A 87 10.73 -4.24 6.59
N GLU A 88 10.52 -3.67 7.77
CA GLU A 88 10.53 -4.39 9.03
C GLU A 88 9.45 -5.47 9.05
N ASN A 89 8.23 -5.17 8.56
CA ASN A 89 7.16 -6.16 8.39
C ASN A 89 7.52 -7.28 7.41
N ALA A 90 8.44 -7.04 6.47
CA ALA A 90 8.97 -8.04 5.55
C ALA A 90 10.25 -8.73 6.07
N GLY A 91 10.63 -8.52 7.34
CA GLY A 91 11.86 -9.06 7.93
C GLY A 91 13.14 -8.42 7.40
N LYS A 92 13.04 -7.28 6.70
CA LYS A 92 14.18 -6.53 6.15
C LYS A 92 14.60 -5.43 7.10
N LYS A 93 15.90 -5.14 7.14
CA LYS A 93 16.44 -4.01 7.92
C LYS A 93 15.91 -2.67 7.39
N PRO A 94 15.64 -1.69 8.28
CA PRO A 94 15.18 -0.36 7.89
C PRO A 94 16.26 0.41 7.10
N LEU A 95 15.83 1.41 6.35
CA LEU A 95 16.69 2.24 5.50
C LEU A 95 17.06 3.56 6.14
N CYS A 96 18.28 3.99 5.85
CA CYS A 96 18.79 5.31 6.13
C CYS A 96 19.37 5.96 4.87
N LEU A 97 19.47 7.30 4.90
CA LEU A 97 20.12 8.06 3.84
C LEU A 97 21.64 7.89 3.90
N PRO A 98 22.35 8.10 2.78
CA PRO A 98 23.80 8.03 2.77
C PRO A 98 24.40 9.05 3.76
N GLY A 99 25.28 8.59 4.64
CA GLY A 99 25.89 9.41 5.68
C GLY A 99 25.17 9.37 7.03
N GLU A 100 23.94 8.85 7.10
CA GLU A 100 23.29 8.56 8.39
C GLU A 100 23.86 7.23 8.95
N GLN A 101 24.83 7.31 9.86
CA GLN A 101 25.34 6.12 10.55
C GLN A 101 24.39 5.71 11.68
N LEU A 102 23.34 4.98 11.32
CA LEU A 102 22.35 4.46 12.27
C LEU A 102 22.54 2.95 12.46
N THR A 103 22.80 2.55 13.71
CA THR A 103 22.97 1.15 14.09
C THR A 103 21.72 0.34 13.72
N GLY A 104 21.91 -0.74 12.97
CA GLY A 104 20.82 -1.63 12.53
C GLY A 104 20.13 -1.23 11.22
N PHE A 105 20.50 -0.10 10.63
CA PHE A 105 19.96 0.37 9.35
C PHE A 105 20.86 -0.03 8.18
N VAL A 106 20.29 -0.07 6.99
CA VAL A 106 21.00 -0.27 5.71
C VAL A 106 20.93 1.03 4.91
N CYS A 107 22.07 1.49 4.41
CA CYS A 107 22.12 2.67 3.54
C CYS A 107 21.41 2.35 2.22
N ILE A 108 20.57 3.28 1.73
CA ILE A 108 19.84 3.11 0.45
C ILE A 108 20.77 2.79 -0.73
N ARG A 109 22.03 3.25 -0.72
CA ARG A 109 23.03 2.95 -1.77
C ARG A 109 23.37 1.46 -1.85
N ASP A 110 23.31 0.76 -0.73
CA ASP A 110 23.75 -0.63 -0.64
C ASP A 110 22.63 -1.60 -1.04
N VAL A 111 21.38 -1.13 -1.10
CA VAL A 111 20.20 -1.95 -1.45
C VAL A 111 20.20 -2.33 -2.93
N ARG A 112 20.74 -1.48 -3.81
CA ARG A 112 20.66 -1.67 -5.27
C ARG A 112 21.63 -2.74 -5.80
N ASN A 113 22.52 -3.26 -4.96
CA ASN A 113 23.58 -4.19 -5.34
C ASN A 113 23.33 -5.64 -4.90
N GLY A 114 22.12 -5.98 -4.43
CA GLY A 114 21.86 -7.25 -3.75
C GLY A 114 20.57 -7.99 -4.16
N ASP A 115 19.98 -7.65 -5.31
CA ASP A 115 18.90 -8.44 -5.93
C ASP A 115 19.41 -9.14 -7.19
#